data_AF-A0A7X5L866-F1
#
_entry.id   AF-A0A7X5L866-F1
#
_cell.length_a   1.000
_cell.length_b   1.000
_cell.length_c   1.000
_cell.angle_alpha   90.00
_cell.angle_beta   90.00
_cell.angle_gamma   90.00
#
_symmetry.space_group_name_H-M   'P 1'
#
loop_
_entity.id
_entity.type
_entity.pdbx_description
1 polymer ?
#
loop_
_entity_poly.entity_id
_entity_poly.type
_entity_poly.pdbx_seq_one_letter_code
_entity_poly.pdbx_strand_id
1 'polypeptide(L)'
;MNKKVQEELFRKLYDQTYTGLRRFVQYRSRNLHMTDDILQEIYLEMFRHIDELVVHQNQIGWIYKTAEFKIMKLNEVYDRNASRELGNPDFTEPLTDDDTEGIVQLEEYRGILKEDEFALVMKRYIEGYSYKEIG
;
A
#
# COMPACT_ATOMS: atom_id res chain seq x y z
N MET A 1 8.87 0.03 31.60
CA MET A 1 9.52 -1.27 31.28
C MET A 1 11.02 -1.05 31.11
N ASN A 2 11.87 -2.10 31.12
CA ASN A 2 13.29 -1.93 30.80
C ASN A 2 13.42 -1.60 29.29
N LYS A 3 14.18 -0.55 28.96
CA LYS A 3 14.40 -0.08 27.57
C LYS A 3 14.88 -1.21 26.64
N LYS A 4 15.69 -2.13 27.15
CA LYS A 4 16.18 -3.28 26.38
C LYS A 4 15.04 -4.22 25.94
N VAL A 5 14.05 -4.43 26.82
CA VAL A 5 12.88 -5.28 26.53
C VAL A 5 11.99 -4.64 25.45
N GLN A 6 11.83 -3.30 25.49
CA GLN A 6 11.08 -2.57 24.46
C GLN A 6 11.77 -2.68 23.09
N GLU A 7 13.09 -2.51 23.04
CA GLU A 7 13.88 -2.64 21.80
C GLU A 7 13.82 -4.07 21.23
N GLU A 8 13.90 -5.09 22.08
CA GLU A 8 13.78 -6.50 21.67
C GLU A 8 12.39 -6.82 21.11
N LEU A 9 11.31 -6.35 21.76
CA LEU A 9 9.96 -6.53 21.24
C LEU A 9 9.78 -5.79 19.91
N PHE A 10 10.24 -4.54 19.82
CA PHE A 10 10.13 -3.76 18.60
C PHE A 10 10.80 -4.47 17.42
N ARG A 11 12.06 -4.92 17.59
CA ARG A 11 12.80 -5.65 16.54
C ARG A 11 12.05 -6.92 16.13
N LYS A 12 11.58 -7.70 17.09
CA LYS A 12 10.80 -8.91 16.82
C LYS A 12 9.56 -8.60 15.98
N LEU A 13 8.78 -7.58 16.35
CA LEU A 13 7.57 -7.21 15.63
C LEU A 13 7.89 -6.65 14.24
N TYR A 14 8.94 -5.85 14.11
CA TYR A 14 9.42 -5.34 12.84
C TYR A 14 9.78 -6.49 11.89
N ASP A 15 10.66 -7.39 12.31
CA ASP A 15 11.12 -8.51 11.49
C ASP A 15 9.97 -9.45 11.09
N GLN A 16 9.01 -9.66 11.99
CA GLN A 16 7.83 -10.50 11.71
C GLN A 16 6.86 -9.86 10.73
N THR A 17 6.80 -8.53 10.63
CA THR A 17 5.74 -7.83 9.89
C THR A 17 6.22 -7.13 8.62
N TYR A 18 7.49 -6.73 8.54
CA TYR A 18 7.99 -5.80 7.50
C TYR A 18 7.59 -6.19 6.08
N THR A 19 7.93 -7.40 5.65
CA THR A 19 7.65 -7.85 4.27
C THR A 19 6.15 -7.89 3.97
N GLY A 20 5.34 -8.40 4.91
CA GLY A 20 3.89 -8.48 4.74
C GLY A 20 3.22 -7.11 4.78
N LEU A 21 3.68 -6.24 5.67
CA LEU A 21 3.15 -4.91 5.87
C LEU A 21 3.48 -3.99 4.70
N ARG A 22 4.69 -4.11 4.14
CA ARG A 22 5.09 -3.38 2.92
C ARG A 22 4.17 -3.71 1.75
N ARG A 23 3.96 -5.00 1.46
CA ARG A 23 3.01 -5.44 0.43
C ARG A 23 1.60 -4.92 0.72
N PHE A 24 1.16 -5.02 1.98
CA PHE A 24 -0.17 -4.56 2.39
C PHE A 24 -0.38 -3.06 2.12
N VAL A 25 0.63 -2.23 2.42
CA VAL A 25 0.64 -0.79 2.16
C VAL A 25 0.66 -0.52 0.65
N GLN A 26 1.56 -1.16 -0.11
CA GLN A 26 1.66 -0.98 -1.57
C GLN A 26 0.32 -1.28 -2.26
N TYR A 27 -0.34 -2.38 -1.91
CA TYR A 27 -1.62 -2.75 -2.53
C TYR A 27 -2.80 -1.85 -2.16
N ARG A 28 -2.69 -1.01 -1.13
CA ARG A 28 -3.81 -0.19 -0.61
C ARG A 28 -3.56 1.31 -0.66
N SER A 29 -2.32 1.74 -0.88
CA SER A 29 -1.98 3.14 -1.05
C SER A 29 -2.35 3.60 -2.46
N ARG A 30 -2.87 4.83 -2.59
CA ARG A 30 -3.08 5.46 -3.91
C ARG A 30 -1.80 6.08 -4.48
N ASN A 31 -0.77 6.21 -3.66
CA ASN A 31 0.54 6.71 -4.06
C ASN A 31 1.61 5.73 -3.56
N LEU A 32 2.23 5.01 -4.50
CA LEU A 32 3.26 4.01 -4.21
C LEU A 32 4.55 4.65 -3.66
N HIS A 33 4.86 5.87 -4.08
CA HIS A 33 6.03 6.63 -3.62
C HIS A 33 5.99 6.92 -2.11
N MET A 34 4.80 6.92 -1.51
CA MET A 34 4.61 7.13 -0.07
C MET A 34 4.75 5.85 0.76
N THR A 35 5.01 4.69 0.15
CA THR A 35 5.01 3.39 0.86
C THR A 35 5.98 3.39 2.04
N ASP A 36 7.22 3.83 1.83
CA ASP A 36 8.26 3.78 2.86
C ASP A 36 7.99 4.78 3.98
N ASP A 37 7.38 5.93 3.68
CA ASP A 37 6.95 6.92 4.67
C ASP A 37 5.79 6.40 5.53
N ILE A 38 4.81 5.73 4.91
CA ILE A 38 3.70 5.10 5.63
C ILE A 38 4.22 4.01 6.55
N LEU A 39 5.16 3.17 6.09
CA LEU A 39 5.76 2.13 6.92
C LEU A 39 6.50 2.72 8.12
N GLN A 40 7.29 3.77 7.91
CA GLN A 40 7.97 4.49 9.00
C GLN A 40 6.96 5.01 10.03
N GLU A 41 5.87 5.63 9.59
CA GLU A 41 4.83 6.14 10.47
C GLU A 41 4.12 5.03 11.27
N ILE A 42 3.88 3.87 10.66
CA ILE A 42 3.29 2.71 11.36
C ILE A 42 4.24 2.20 12.43
N TYR A 43 5.52 2.03 12.10
CA TYR A 43 6.51 1.55 13.07
C TYR A 43 6.82 2.58 14.15
N LEU A 44 6.77 3.87 13.85
CA LEU A 44 6.86 4.93 14.85
C LEU A 44 5.70 4.83 15.85
N GLU A 45 4.47 4.64 15.40
CA GLU A 45 3.33 4.43 16.30
C GLU A 45 3.43 3.14 17.09
N MET A 46 3.89 2.06 16.46
CA MET A 46 4.18 0.80 17.16
C MET A 46 5.19 1.01 18.29
N PHE A 47 6.25 1.79 18.05
CA PHE A 47 7.25 2.08 19.06
C PHE A 47 6.69 2.97 20.19
N ARG A 48 5.86 3.96 19.86
CA ARG A 48 5.19 4.83 20.85
C ARG A 48 4.28 4.03 21.79
N HIS A 49 3.64 2.98 21.29
CA HIS A 49 2.73 2.12 22.06
C HIS A 49 3.35 0.76 22.43
N ILE A 50 4.68 0.65 22.43
CA ILE A 50 5.36 -0.64 22.66
C ILE A 50 5.11 -1.21 24.07
N ASP A 51 4.92 -0.34 25.06
CA ASP A 51 4.57 -0.74 26.43
C ASP A 51 3.17 -1.36 26.51
N GLU A 52 2.22 -0.83 25.74
CA GLU A 52 0.85 -1.36 25.66
C GLU A 52 0.82 -2.67 24.86
N LEU A 53 1.63 -2.76 23.80
CA LEU A 53 1.75 -3.94 22.96
C LEU A 53 2.30 -5.15 23.72
N VAL A 54 3.17 -4.98 24.72
CA VAL A 54 3.72 -6.11 25.50
C VAL A 54 2.63 -7.01 26.08
N VAL A 55 1.51 -6.43 26.55
CA VAL A 55 0.39 -7.19 27.15
C VAL A 55 -0.78 -7.41 26.18
N HIS A 56 -0.69 -6.87 24.95
CA HIS A 56 -1.77 -6.96 23.99
C HIS A 56 -1.92 -8.38 23.43
N GLN A 57 -3.14 -8.92 23.45
CA GLN A 57 -3.41 -10.31 23.06
C GLN A 57 -3.11 -10.59 21.58
N ASN A 58 -3.17 -9.58 20.72
CA ASN A 58 -2.90 -9.68 19.29
C ASN A 58 -2.06 -8.50 18.79
N GLN A 59 -0.74 -8.54 19.02
CA GLN A 59 0.20 -7.49 18.64
C GLN A 59 0.22 -7.25 17.12
N ILE A 60 0.26 -8.32 16.32
CA ILE A 60 0.29 -8.24 14.86
C ILE A 60 -1.00 -7.61 14.33
N GLY A 61 -2.17 -8.05 14.82
CA GLY A 61 -3.46 -7.48 14.42
C GLY A 61 -3.57 -5.99 14.73
N TRP A 62 -3.01 -5.54 15.86
CA TRP A 62 -2.92 -4.13 16.19
C TRP A 62 -2.09 -3.35 15.16
N ILE A 63 -0.93 -3.87 14.75
CA ILE A 63 -0.06 -3.23 13.73
C ILE A 63 -0.80 -3.07 12.40
N TYR A 64 -1.49 -4.10 11.93
CA TYR A 64 -2.27 -4.03 10.68
C TYR A 64 -3.48 -3.08 10.79
N LYS A 65 -4.09 -2.97 11.98
CA LYS A 65 -5.15 -1.96 12.22
C LYS A 65 -4.60 -0.54 12.20
N THR A 66 -3.43 -0.31 12.77
CA THR A 66 -2.72 0.97 12.67
C THR A 66 -2.40 1.31 11.22
N ALA A 67 -1.94 0.32 10.44
CA ALA A 67 -1.67 0.49 9.01
C ALA A 67 -2.93 0.86 8.21
N GLU A 68 -4.04 0.15 8.42
CA GLU A 68 -5.34 0.46 7.78
C GLU A 68 -5.74 1.92 8.01
N PHE A 69 -5.63 2.41 9.24
CA PHE A 69 -5.95 3.79 9.58
C PHE A 69 -4.99 4.82 8.95
N LYS A 70 -3.68 4.55 8.96
CA LYS A 70 -2.67 5.44 8.36
C LYS A 70 -2.87 5.54 6.84
N ILE A 71 -3.10 4.43 6.16
CA ILE A 71 -3.38 4.38 4.71
C ILE A 71 -4.67 5.13 4.38
N MET A 72 -5.75 4.90 5.13
CA MET A 72 -7.03 5.57 4.92
C MET A 72 -6.87 7.11 4.95
N LYS A 73 -6.22 7.64 6.00
CA LYS A 73 -5.98 9.07 6.13
C LYS A 73 -5.13 9.64 5.00
N LEU A 74 -4.12 8.92 4.55
CA LEU A 74 -3.27 9.38 3.46
C LEU A 74 -4.04 9.41 2.13
N ASN A 75 -4.81 8.35 1.84
CA ASN A 75 -5.65 8.28 0.66
C ASN A 75 -6.69 9.42 0.64
N GLU A 76 -7.29 9.76 1.78
CA GLU A 76 -8.19 10.93 1.90
C GLU A 76 -7.50 12.26 1.56
N VAL A 77 -6.23 12.42 1.93
CA VAL A 77 -5.43 13.61 1.58
C VAL A 77 -5.12 13.61 0.10
N TYR A 78 -4.67 12.48 -0.45
CA TYR A 78 -4.40 12.31 -1.87
C TYR A 78 -5.63 12.65 -2.72
N ASP A 79 -6.78 12.06 -2.41
CA ASP A 79 -8.03 12.24 -3.16
C ASP A 79 -8.51 13.69 -3.16
N ARG A 80 -8.39 14.34 -1.99
CA ARG A 80 -8.73 15.76 -1.84
C ARG A 80 -7.79 16.66 -2.64
N ASN A 81 -6.51 16.32 -2.75
CA ASN A 81 -5.54 17.09 -3.53
C ASN A 81 -5.70 16.82 -5.03
N ALA A 82 -5.83 15.57 -5.45
CA ALA A 82 -6.11 15.18 -6.83
C ALA A 82 -7.39 15.85 -7.37
N SER A 83 -8.44 15.91 -6.55
CA SER A 83 -9.69 16.62 -6.91
C SER A 83 -9.50 18.13 -7.11
N ARG A 84 -8.48 18.74 -6.49
CA ARG A 84 -8.13 20.16 -6.70
C ARG A 84 -7.27 20.34 -7.94
N GLU A 85 -6.38 19.40 -8.22
CA GLU A 85 -5.45 19.46 -9.36
C GLU A 85 -6.13 19.15 -10.69
N LEU A 86 -7.08 18.21 -10.72
CA LEU A 86 -7.95 17.95 -11.89
C LEU A 86 -8.88 19.12 -12.26
N GLY A 87 -8.96 20.15 -11.41
CA GLY A 87 -9.59 21.43 -11.75
C GLY A 87 -8.74 22.31 -12.67
N ASN A 88 -7.50 21.91 -12.97
CA ASN A 88 -6.59 22.60 -13.88
C ASN A 88 -6.51 21.86 -15.23
N PRO A 89 -7.15 22.37 -16.30
CA PRO A 89 -7.22 21.70 -17.60
C PRO A 89 -5.87 21.57 -18.32
N ASP A 90 -4.82 22.25 -17.85
CA ASP A 90 -3.46 22.20 -18.43
C ASP A 90 -2.51 21.24 -17.69
N PHE A 91 -2.98 20.48 -16.69
CA PHE A 91 -2.12 19.54 -15.96
C PHE A 91 -2.01 18.19 -16.68
N THR A 92 -0.85 17.93 -17.28
CA THR A 92 -0.41 16.60 -17.71
C THR A 92 0.57 16.04 -16.69
N GLU A 93 0.19 14.93 -16.05
CA GLU A 93 1.06 14.20 -15.14
C GLU A 93 2.27 13.63 -15.94
N PRO A 94 3.51 13.93 -15.55
CA PRO A 94 4.68 13.38 -16.23
C PRO A 94 4.78 11.87 -15.95
N LEU A 95 4.95 11.07 -17.00
CA LEU A 95 5.31 9.65 -16.89
C LEU A 95 6.61 9.54 -16.08
N THR A 96 6.65 8.66 -15.08
CA THR A 96 7.82 8.46 -14.22
C THR A 96 8.38 7.06 -14.42
N ASP A 97 9.68 6.87 -14.16
CA ASP A 97 10.33 5.55 -14.29
C ASP A 97 9.68 4.44 -13.43
N ASP A 98 8.84 4.80 -12.45
CA ASP A 98 8.05 3.91 -11.59
C ASP A 98 6.92 3.17 -12.36
N ASP A 99 6.53 3.66 -13.54
CA ASP A 99 5.55 3.01 -14.42
C ASP A 99 6.07 1.64 -14.94
N THR A 100 7.37 1.38 -14.80
CA THR A 100 7.99 0.08 -15.15
C THR A 100 7.64 -1.04 -14.18
N GLU A 101 7.35 -0.76 -12.91
CA GLU A 101 6.98 -1.78 -11.92
C GLU A 101 5.57 -2.37 -12.21
N GLY A 102 4.67 -1.56 -12.77
CA GLY A 102 3.37 -2.00 -13.29
C GLY A 102 3.47 -2.88 -14.54
N ILE A 103 4.47 -2.61 -15.41
CA ILE A 103 4.76 -3.44 -16.59
C ILE A 103 5.25 -4.83 -16.16
N VAL A 104 6.17 -4.91 -15.17
CA VAL A 104 6.69 -6.20 -14.66
C VAL A 104 5.58 -7.09 -14.10
N GLN A 105 4.56 -6.53 -13.45
CA GLN A 105 3.41 -7.29 -12.96
C GLN A 105 2.54 -7.85 -14.11
N LEU A 106 2.43 -7.15 -15.23
CA LEU A 106 1.64 -7.58 -16.39
C LEU A 106 2.22 -8.84 -17.05
N GLU A 107 3.54 -8.92 -17.19
CA GLU A 107 4.24 -10.11 -17.66
C GLU A 107 4.02 -11.34 -16.76
N GLU A 108 3.94 -11.14 -15.43
CA GLU A 108 3.65 -12.23 -14.47
C GLU A 108 2.24 -12.79 -14.68
N TYR A 109 1.23 -11.93 -14.93
CA TYR A 109 -0.13 -12.37 -15.22
C TYR A 109 -0.23 -13.18 -16.52
N ARG A 110 0.59 -12.88 -17.54
CA ARG A 110 0.63 -13.63 -18.80
C ARG A 110 1.05 -15.10 -18.61
N GLY A 111 1.88 -15.38 -17.60
CA GLY A 111 2.31 -16.74 -17.27
C GLY A 111 1.28 -17.57 -16.49
N ILE A 112 0.24 -16.92 -15.94
CA ILE A 112 -0.72 -17.53 -15.02
C ILE A 112 -2.12 -17.63 -15.63
N LEU A 113 -2.53 -16.60 -16.39
CA LEU A 113 -3.85 -16.50 -17.00
C LEU A 113 -3.89 -17.23 -18.34
N LYS A 114 -5.08 -17.72 -18.70
CA LYS A 114 -5.33 -18.14 -20.10
C LYS A 114 -5.41 -16.91 -21.00
N GLU A 115 -5.18 -17.11 -22.30
CA GLU A 115 -5.12 -16.01 -23.27
C GLU A 115 -6.41 -15.16 -23.31
N ASP A 116 -7.57 -15.81 -23.16
CA ASP A 116 -8.87 -15.16 -23.08
C ASP A 116 -9.06 -14.36 -21.78
N GLU A 117 -8.60 -14.88 -20.65
CA GLU A 117 -8.62 -14.19 -19.36
C GLU A 117 -7.67 -12.99 -19.33
N PHE A 118 -6.47 -13.16 -19.90
CA PHE A 118 -5.48 -12.09 -20.03
C PHE A 118 -6.01 -10.95 -20.90
N ALA A 119 -6.67 -11.28 -22.02
CA ALA A 119 -7.31 -10.29 -22.89
C ALA A 119 -8.40 -9.47 -22.15
N LEU A 120 -9.12 -10.07 -21.20
CA LEU A 120 -10.12 -9.35 -20.38
C LEU A 120 -9.46 -8.36 -19.42
N VAL A 121 -8.33 -8.74 -18.80
CA VAL A 121 -7.54 -7.85 -17.93
C VAL A 121 -7.01 -6.66 -18.72
N MET A 122 -6.47 -6.90 -19.92
CA MET A 122 -5.98 -5.84 -20.82
C MET A 122 -7.09 -4.84 -21.19
N LYS A 123 -8.26 -5.35 -21.60
CA LYS A 123 -9.41 -4.51 -21.94
C LYS A 123 -9.84 -3.61 -20.78
N ARG A 124 -9.81 -4.11 -19.55
CA ARG A 124 -10.27 -3.36 -18.37
C ARG A 124 -9.26 -2.29 -17.93
N TYR A 125 -8.00 -2.68 -17.78
CA TYR A 125 -7.01 -1.87 -17.07
C TYR A 125 -6.07 -1.07 -17.97
N ILE A 126 -5.87 -1.51 -19.22
CA ILE A 126 -5.04 -0.80 -20.20
C ILE A 126 -5.91 -0.03 -21.19
N GLU A 127 -6.96 -0.67 -21.71
CA GLU A 127 -7.83 -0.05 -22.73
C GLU A 127 -9.04 0.70 -22.11
N GLY A 128 -9.29 0.55 -20.82
CA GLY A 128 -10.26 1.34 -20.06
C GLY A 128 -11.74 0.93 -20.23
N TYR A 129 -12.04 -0.21 -20.85
CA TYR A 129 -13.41 -0.67 -21.04
C TYR A 129 -14.15 -0.91 -19.71
N SER A 130 -15.44 -0.61 -19.69
CA SER A 130 -16.33 -0.90 -18.56
C SER A 130 -16.82 -2.35 -18.58
N TYR A 131 -17.27 -2.87 -17.43
CA TYR A 131 -17.79 -4.26 -17.34
C TYR A 131 -18.89 -4.55 -18.37
N LYS A 132 -19.77 -3.57 -18.64
CA LYS A 132 -20.86 -3.71 -19.62
C LYS A 132 -20.37 -3.80 -21.07
N GLU A 133 -19.19 -3.29 -21.37
CA GLU A 133 -18.58 -3.32 -22.71
C GLU A 133 -17.72 -4.58 -22.91
N ILE A 134 -17.30 -5.20 -21.82
CA ILE A 134 -16.50 -6.43 -21.81
C ILE A 134 -17.42 -7.67 -21.84
N GLY A 135 -18.62 -7.60 -21.24
CA GLY A 135 -19.64 -8.66 -21.26
C GLY A 135 -20.76 -8.45 -20.25
#